data_AF-A0A0M4NIA0-F1
#
_entry.id   AF-A0A0M4NIA0-F1
#
_cell.length_a   1.000
_cell.length_b   1.000
_cell.length_c   1.000
_cell.angle_alpha   90.00
_cell.angle_beta   90.00
_cell.angle_gamma   90.00
#
_symmetry.space_group_name_H-M   'P 1'
#
loop_
_entity.id
_entity.type
_entity.pdbx_description
1 polymer ?
#
loop_
_entity_poly.entity_id
_entity_poly.type
_entity_poly.pdbx_seq_one_letter_code
_entity_poly.pdbx_strand_id
1 'polypeptide(L)'
;MNQLKDIKPIVAIADDSLIYFLIVLIIVIALAFLYWRLGKKRHDSNKKIALKKLQALDFSNSKAVAYDFKKYAQLLCNETNQAKFKQINSDLEPYKYKKQVGDLNPALIQTIQDFIRV
;
A
#
# COMPACT_ATOMS: atom_id res chain seq x y z
N MET A 1 16.71 77.90 -12.27
CA MET A 1 17.24 76.60 -12.76
C MET A 1 17.37 75.70 -11.55
N ASN A 2 16.49 74.69 -11.42
CA ASN A 2 16.52 73.80 -10.25
C ASN A 2 17.67 72.79 -10.44
N GLN A 3 18.63 72.81 -9.51
CA GLN A 3 19.76 71.88 -9.51
C GLN A 3 19.24 70.46 -9.24
N LEU A 4 19.66 69.52 -10.09
CA LEU A 4 19.35 68.10 -9.94
C LEU A 4 19.94 67.62 -8.61
N LYS A 5 19.11 66.98 -7.79
CA LYS A 5 19.56 66.35 -6.54
C LYS A 5 20.31 65.07 -6.86
N ASP A 6 21.44 64.89 -6.20
CA ASP A 6 22.31 63.73 -6.37
C ASP A 6 21.57 62.45 -5.96
N ILE A 7 21.75 61.39 -6.76
CA ILE A 7 21.10 60.10 -6.52
C ILE A 7 21.91 59.30 -5.50
N LYS A 8 21.21 58.62 -4.60
CA LYS A 8 21.86 57.86 -3.53
C LYS A 8 22.78 56.79 -4.14
N PRO A 9 24.01 56.60 -3.63
CA PRO A 9 24.92 55.57 -4.14
C PRO A 9 24.31 54.18 -3.97
N ILE A 10 24.65 53.29 -4.91
CA ILE A 10 24.21 51.89 -4.90
C ILE A 10 24.73 51.23 -3.63
N VAL A 11 23.82 50.77 -2.78
CA VAL A 11 24.15 50.04 -1.55
C VAL A 11 24.18 48.56 -1.91
N ALA A 12 25.29 47.90 -1.60
CA ALA A 12 25.38 46.45 -1.77
C ALA A 12 24.44 45.77 -0.77
N ILE A 13 23.46 45.04 -1.28
CA ILE A 13 22.57 44.18 -0.50
C ILE A 13 23.13 42.78 -0.60
N ALA A 14 23.42 42.14 0.53
CA ALA A 14 23.80 40.73 0.54
C ALA A 14 22.58 39.89 0.12
N ASP A 15 22.76 38.99 -0.84
CA ASP A 15 21.71 38.10 -1.33
C ASP A 15 21.97 36.67 -0.83
N ASP A 16 21.18 36.27 0.17
CA ASP A 16 21.21 34.92 0.74
C ASP A 16 20.06 34.04 0.20
N SER A 17 19.34 34.48 -0.84
CA SER A 17 18.17 33.76 -1.38
C SER A 17 18.48 32.31 -1.77
N LEU A 18 19.67 32.07 -2.33
CA LEU A 18 20.15 30.72 -2.66
C LEU A 18 20.31 29.83 -1.42
N ILE A 19 20.79 30.39 -0.31
CA ILE A 19 20.99 29.63 0.94
C ILE A 19 19.64 29.22 1.52
N TYR A 20 18.67 30.15 1.57
CA TYR A 20 17.32 29.83 2.02
C TYR A 20 16.64 28.79 1.11
N PHE A 21 16.83 28.89 -0.21
CA PHE A 21 16.33 27.90 -1.16
C PHE A 21 16.90 26.50 -0.90
N LEU A 22 18.22 26.39 -0.69
CA LEU A 22 18.88 25.11 -0.39
C LEU A 22 18.41 24.50 0.94
N ILE A 23 18.21 25.32 1.97
CA ILE A 23 17.69 24.86 3.26
C ILE A 23 16.29 24.27 3.09
N VAL A 24 15.39 24.97 2.39
CA VAL A 24 14.04 24.48 2.12
C VAL A 24 14.08 23.19 1.30
N LEU A 25 14.95 23.12 0.29
CA LEU A 25 15.12 21.93 -0.55
C LEU A 25 15.54 20.71 0.28
N ILE A 26 16.51 20.87 1.19
CA ILE A 26 16.97 19.79 2.08
C ILE A 26 15.83 19.32 2.98
N ILE A 27 15.04 20.24 3.55
CA ILE A 27 13.88 19.90 4.39
C ILE A 27 12.86 19.09 3.59
N VAL A 28 12.54 19.50 2.36
CA VAL A 28 11.59 18.78 1.50
C VAL A 28 12.08 17.37 1.19
N ILE A 29 13.37 17.21 0.85
CA ILE A 29 13.96 15.89 0.58
C ILE A 29 13.91 15.00 1.83
N ALA A 30 14.24 15.54 3.01
CA ALA A 30 14.18 14.81 4.27
C ALA A 30 12.75 14.34 4.60
N LEU A 31 11.75 15.20 4.39
CA LEU A 31 10.34 14.85 4.59
C LEU A 31 9.88 13.77 3.59
N ALA A 32 10.25 13.89 2.32
CA ALA A 32 9.93 12.89 1.30
C ALA A 32 10.55 11.53 1.63
N PHE A 33 11.81 11.51 2.08
CA PHE A 33 12.50 10.30 2.50
C PHE A 33 11.86 9.64 3.71
N LEU A 34 11.50 10.43 4.73
CA LEU A 34 10.79 9.93 5.92
C LEU A 34 9.42 9.35 5.55
N TYR A 35 8.66 10.04 4.70
CA TYR A 35 7.37 9.58 4.23
C TYR A 35 7.48 8.23 3.49
N TRP A 36 8.44 8.11 2.57
CA TRP A 36 8.69 6.88 1.83
C TRP A 36 9.10 5.71 2.76
N ARG A 37 10.00 5.97 3.71
CA ARG A 37 10.47 4.97 4.67
C ARG A 37 9.36 4.48 5.60
N LEU A 38 8.48 5.38 6.05
CA LEU A 38 7.34 5.03 6.90
C LEU A 38 6.28 4.23 6.12
N GLY A 39 6.01 4.58 4.85
CA GLY A 39 5.09 3.86 3.98
C GLY A 39 5.51 2.40 3.77
N LYS A 40 6.80 2.16 3.52
CA LYS A 40 7.33 0.80 3.29
C LYS A 40 7.14 -0.14 4.49
N LYS A 41 7.40 0.35 5.71
CA LYS A 41 7.20 -0.42 6.95
C LYS A 41 5.75 -0.82 7.18
N ARG A 42 4.79 0.07 6.86
CA ARG A 42 3.35 -0.20 7.02
C ARG A 42 2.88 -1.29 6.05
N HIS A 43 3.37 -1.26 4.82
CA HIS A 43 3.00 -2.25 3.80
C HIS A 43 3.43 -3.68 4.20
N ASP A 44 4.65 -3.84 4.70
CA ASP A 44 5.14 -5.15 5.16
C ASP A 44 4.36 -5.66 6.38
N SER A 45 3.96 -4.75 7.28
CA SER A 45 3.11 -5.10 8.43
C SER A 45 1.73 -5.57 7.98
N ASN A 46 1.12 -4.92 6.99
CA ASN A 46 -0.20 -5.29 6.47
C ASN A 46 -0.18 -6.67 5.81
N LYS A 47 0.87 -6.99 5.04
CA LYS A 47 1.07 -8.33 4.47
C LYS A 47 1.16 -9.41 5.55
N LYS A 48 1.93 -9.16 6.61
CA LYS A 48 2.03 -10.09 7.76
C LYS A 48 0.69 -10.31 8.45
N ILE A 49 -0.10 -9.27 8.64
CA ILE A 49 -1.45 -9.36 9.24
C ILE A 49 -2.38 -10.17 8.33
N ALA A 50 -2.36 -9.91 7.02
CA ALA A 50 -3.16 -10.65 6.04
C ALA A 50 -2.82 -12.15 6.05
N LEU A 51 -1.53 -12.50 6.13
CA LEU A 51 -1.07 -13.88 6.21
C LEU A 51 -1.60 -14.58 7.47
N LYS A 52 -1.50 -13.93 8.64
CA LYS A 52 -2.08 -14.46 9.89
C LYS A 52 -3.59 -14.67 9.80
N LYS A 53 -4.31 -13.73 9.17
CA LYS A 53 -5.77 -13.84 8.99
C LYS A 53 -6.15 -14.98 8.05
N LEU A 54 -5.38 -15.22 6.98
CA LEU A 54 -5.59 -16.36 6.10
C LEU A 54 -5.30 -17.70 6.79
N GLN A 55 -4.26 -17.77 7.61
CA GLN A 55 -3.93 -18.98 8.37
C GLN A 55 -4.99 -19.33 9.43
N ALA A 56 -5.69 -18.32 9.96
CA ALA A 56 -6.76 -18.47 10.95
C ALA A 56 -8.16 -18.56 10.32
N LEU A 57 -8.27 -18.87 9.02
CA LEU A 57 -9.57 -19.04 8.37
C LEU A 57 -10.33 -20.22 8.96
N ASP A 58 -11.59 -19.97 9.31
CA ASP A 58 -12.54 -21.01 9.70
C ASP A 58 -13.25 -21.54 8.45
N PHE A 59 -12.92 -22.77 8.06
CA PHE A 59 -13.51 -23.44 6.89
C PHE A 59 -14.93 -23.95 7.12
N SER A 60 -15.48 -23.83 8.33
CA SER A 60 -16.88 -24.17 8.62
C SER A 60 -17.86 -23.22 7.94
N ASN A 61 -17.46 -21.99 7.61
CA ASN A 61 -18.32 -21.00 6.98
C ASN A 61 -17.84 -20.63 5.58
N SER A 62 -18.34 -21.36 4.58
CA SER A 62 -17.98 -21.20 3.16
C SER A 62 -18.12 -19.77 2.63
N LYS A 63 -19.13 -19.02 3.10
CA LYS A 63 -19.34 -17.63 2.67
C LYS A 63 -18.31 -16.70 3.29
N ALA A 64 -18.05 -16.82 4.59
CA ALA A 64 -17.04 -16.02 5.28
C ALA A 64 -15.66 -16.23 4.65
N VAL A 65 -15.29 -17.48 4.41
CA VAL A 65 -14.03 -17.85 3.73
C VAL A 65 -13.91 -17.16 2.37
N ALA A 66 -14.96 -17.18 1.54
CA ALA A 66 -14.89 -16.56 0.21
C ALA A 66 -14.70 -15.03 0.26
N TYR A 67 -15.27 -14.35 1.25
CA TYR A 67 -15.07 -12.91 1.44
C TYR A 67 -13.70 -12.59 2.04
N ASP A 68 -13.30 -13.30 3.09
CA ASP A 68 -12.04 -13.08 3.79
C ASP A 68 -10.84 -13.47 2.92
N PHE A 69 -10.92 -14.59 2.20
CA PHE A 69 -9.89 -14.99 1.24
C PHE A 69 -9.67 -13.91 0.20
N LYS A 70 -10.72 -13.42 -0.48
CA LYS A 70 -10.58 -12.35 -1.48
C LYS A 70 -9.90 -11.12 -0.88
N LYS A 71 -10.31 -10.71 0.32
CA LYS A 71 -9.80 -9.50 0.99
C LYS A 71 -8.32 -9.62 1.36
N TYR A 72 -7.92 -10.71 1.99
CA TYR A 72 -6.56 -10.87 2.52
C TYR A 72 -5.58 -11.43 1.48
N ALA A 73 -6.02 -12.32 0.60
CA ALA A 73 -5.16 -12.87 -0.46
C ALA A 73 -4.82 -11.82 -1.53
N GLN A 74 -5.69 -10.83 -1.77
CA GLN A 74 -5.38 -9.70 -2.65
C GLN A 74 -4.16 -8.89 -2.15
N LEU A 75 -3.97 -8.78 -0.83
CA LEU A 75 -2.82 -8.08 -0.23
C LEU A 75 -1.50 -8.86 -0.37
N LEU A 76 -1.58 -10.17 -0.57
CA LEU A 76 -0.44 -11.07 -0.77
C LEU A 76 -0.16 -11.37 -2.25
N CYS A 77 -1.05 -10.95 -3.14
CA CYS A 77 -0.94 -11.19 -4.57
C CYS A 77 0.28 -10.47 -5.15
N ASN A 78 1.19 -11.24 -5.75
CA ASN A 78 2.30 -10.76 -6.57
C ASN A 78 2.13 -11.30 -8.00
N GLU A 79 2.93 -10.82 -8.96
CA GLU A 79 2.85 -11.23 -10.38
C GLU A 79 2.93 -12.74 -10.59
N THR A 80 3.73 -13.45 -9.78
CA THR A 80 3.89 -14.92 -9.84
C THR A 80 2.66 -15.69 -9.36
N ASN A 81 1.94 -15.17 -8.36
CA ASN A 81 0.84 -15.86 -7.69
C ASN A 81 -0.54 -15.37 -8.16
N GLN A 82 -0.58 -14.38 -9.05
CA GLN A 82 -1.81 -13.76 -9.53
C GLN A 82 -2.73 -14.72 -10.27
N ALA A 83 -2.17 -15.64 -11.06
CA ALA A 83 -2.93 -16.66 -11.77
C ALA A 83 -3.65 -17.60 -10.78
N LYS A 84 -2.93 -18.09 -9.77
CA LYS A 84 -3.49 -18.95 -8.70
C LYS A 84 -4.57 -18.22 -7.90
N PHE A 85 -4.34 -16.95 -7.55
CA PHE A 85 -5.34 -16.13 -6.86
C PHE A 85 -6.63 -15.98 -7.67
N LYS A 86 -6.53 -15.68 -8.97
CA LYS A 86 -7.70 -15.54 -9.85
C LYS A 86 -8.50 -16.84 -9.94
N GLN A 87 -7.82 -17.97 -10.07
CA GLN A 87 -8.44 -19.29 -10.12
C GLN A 87 -9.23 -19.57 -8.82
N ILE A 88 -8.56 -19.49 -7.67
CA ILE A 88 -9.21 -19.74 -6.37
C ILE A 88 -10.38 -18.76 -6.13
N ASN A 89 -10.21 -17.48 -6.49
CA ASN A 89 -11.27 -16.50 -6.32
C ASN A 89 -12.47 -16.79 -7.23
N SER A 90 -12.26 -17.26 -8.47
CA SER A 90 -13.33 -17.71 -9.37
C SER A 90 -14.08 -18.89 -8.79
N ASP A 91 -13.36 -19.88 -8.25
CA ASP A 91 -13.96 -21.07 -7.66
C ASP A 91 -14.74 -20.75 -6.37
N LEU A 92 -14.39 -19.67 -5.68
CA LEU A 92 -15.07 -19.17 -4.49
C LEU A 92 -16.27 -18.24 -4.78
N GLU A 93 -16.42 -17.72 -6.00
CA GLU A 93 -17.55 -16.83 -6.36
C GLU A 93 -18.94 -17.44 -6.10
N PRO A 94 -19.20 -18.72 -6.43
CA PRO A 94 -20.49 -19.35 -6.16
C PRO A 94 -20.88 -19.32 -4.67
N TYR A 95 -19.89 -19.34 -3.77
CA TYR A 95 -20.10 -19.37 -2.33
C TYR A 95 -20.40 -17.98 -1.74
N LYS A 96 -20.08 -16.89 -2.44
CA LYS A 96 -20.37 -15.52 -1.99
C LYS A 96 -21.83 -15.13 -2.19
N TYR A 97 -22.41 -15.48 -3.33
CA TYR A 97 -23.69 -14.92 -3.77
C TYR A 97 -24.89 -15.85 -3.56
N LYS A 98 -24.68 -17.14 -3.31
CA LYS A 98 -25.78 -18.06 -3.00
C LYS A 98 -26.37 -17.78 -1.61
N LYS A 99 -27.71 -17.88 -1.49
CA LYS A 99 -28.43 -17.69 -0.21
C LYS A 99 -28.13 -18.82 0.77
N GLN A 100 -28.26 -20.06 0.31
CA GLN A 100 -27.87 -21.28 1.03
C GLN A 100 -26.56 -21.77 0.42
N VAL A 101 -25.57 -22.03 1.25
CA VAL A 101 -24.24 -22.47 0.82
C VAL A 101 -23.91 -23.76 1.54
N GLY A 102 -23.52 -24.78 0.79
CA GLY A 102 -23.01 -26.02 1.36
C GLY A 102 -21.56 -25.87 1.82
N ASP A 103 -21.02 -26.98 2.32
CA ASP A 103 -19.63 -27.07 2.72
C ASP A 103 -18.69 -26.83 1.53
N LEU A 104 -17.52 -26.26 1.83
CA LEU A 104 -16.46 -26.08 0.84
C LEU A 104 -15.97 -27.44 0.35
N ASN A 105 -15.72 -27.54 -0.96
CA ASN A 105 -15.07 -28.71 -1.52
C ASN A 105 -13.68 -28.91 -0.85
N PRO A 106 -13.36 -30.10 -0.32
CA PRO A 106 -12.06 -30.39 0.29
C PRO A 106 -10.87 -30.05 -0.62
N ALA A 107 -11.00 -30.23 -1.94
CA ALA A 107 -9.94 -29.89 -2.90
C ALA A 107 -9.69 -28.36 -2.97
N LEU A 108 -10.73 -27.55 -2.80
CA LEU A 108 -10.61 -26.09 -2.74
C LEU A 108 -9.91 -25.64 -1.46
N ILE A 109 -10.24 -26.26 -0.33
CA ILE A 109 -9.59 -26.00 0.96
C ILE A 109 -8.09 -26.28 0.84
N GLN A 110 -7.71 -27.39 0.21
CA GLN A 110 -6.31 -27.75 0.03
C GLN A 110 -5.57 -26.76 -0.88
N THR A 111 -6.19 -26.34 -1.99
CA THR A 111 -5.63 -25.30 -2.87
C THR A 111 -5.42 -23.96 -2.14
N ILE A 112 -6.35 -23.58 -1.25
CA ILE A 112 -6.22 -22.38 -0.40
C ILE A 112 -5.05 -22.54 0.58
N GLN A 113 -4.91 -23.69 1.22
CA GLN A 113 -3.81 -23.96 2.15
C GLN A 113 -2.45 -23.94 1.45
N ASP A 114 -2.36 -24.49 0.24
CA ASP A 114 -1.16 -24.45 -0.57
C ASP A 114 -0.79 -23.01 -0.97
N PHE A 115 -1.78 -22.16 -1.28
CA PHE A 115 -1.55 -20.74 -1.54
C PHE A 115 -1.00 -19.99 -0.32
N ILE A 116 -1.39 -20.38 0.90
CA ILE A 116 -0.97 -19.75 2.16
C ILE A 116 0.42 -20.19 2.61
N ARG A 117 0.86 -21.40 2.20
CA ARG A 117 2.17 -21.98 2.57
C ARG A 117 3.35 -21.46 1.75
N VAL A 118 3.12 -20.77 0.63
CA VAL A 118 4.17 -20.14 -0.21
C VAL A 118 4.66 -18.84 0.42
#